data_AF-A0A3D3PS49-F1
#
_entry.id   AF-A0A3D3PS49-F1
#
_cell.length_a   1.000
_cell.length_b   1.000
_cell.length_c   1.000
_cell.angle_alpha   90.00
_cell.angle_beta   90.00
_cell.angle_gamma   90.00
#
_symmetry.space_group_name_H-M   'P 1'
#
loop_
_entity.id
_entity.type
_entity.pdbx_description
1 polymer ?
#
loop_
_entity_poly.entity_id
_entity_poly.type
_entity_poly.pdbx_seq_one_letter_code
_entity_poly.pdbx_strand_id
1 'polypeptide(L)' 'MDLGIRDMRALVCGASKGLGRGCAEALAAEGVQVTLVARH' A
#
# COMPACT_ATOMS: atom_id res chain seq x y z
N MET A 1 -8.49 -10.88 -8.34
CA MET A 1 -7.58 -11.95 -8.79
C MET A 1 -6.78 -12.36 -7.56
N ASP A 2 -6.31 -13.60 -7.41
CA ASP A 2 -5.48 -13.93 -6.25
C ASP A 2 -4.00 -13.62 -6.57
N LEU A 3 -3.44 -12.61 -5.92
CA LEU A 3 -2.04 -12.21 -6.08
C LEU A 3 -1.09 -12.92 -5.11
N GLY A 4 -1.60 -13.70 -4.14
CA GLY A 4 -0.78 -14.43 -3.17
C GLY A 4 -0.04 -13.54 -2.16
N ILE A 5 -0.49 -12.29 -1.95
CA ILE A 5 0.17 -11.30 -1.07
C ILE A 5 -0.62 -10.95 0.19
N ARG A 6 -1.71 -11.68 0.48
CA ARG A 6 -2.50 -11.48 1.69
C ARG A 6 -1.63 -11.66 2.94
N ASP A 7 -1.86 -10.84 3.96
CA ASP A 7 -1.14 -10.79 5.24
C ASP A 7 0.34 -10.39 5.17
N MET A 8 0.87 -10.08 3.96
CA MET A 8 2.20 -9.50 3.82
C MET A 8 2.24 -8.06 4.35
N ARG A 9 3.46 -7.54 4.53
CA ARG A 9 3.72 -6.16 4.95
C ARG A 9 4.38 -5.37 3.84
N ALA A 10 3.89 -4.16 3.57
CA ALA A 10 4.46 -3.26 2.57
C ALA A 10 4.73 -1.87 3.15
N LEU A 11 5.91 -1.32 2.86
CA LEU A 11 6.24 0.08 3.10
C LEU A 11 6.05 0.85 1.78
N VAL A 12 5.18 1.86 1.78
CA VAL A 12 4.98 2.73 0.62
C VAL A 12 5.40 4.16 0.95
N CYS A 13 6.51 4.58 0.34
CA CYS A 13 7.06 5.93 0.48
C CYS A 13 6.32 6.92 -0.43
N GLY A 14 6.15 8.16 0.02
CA GLY A 14 5.49 9.22 -0.76
C GLY A 14 3.98 8.99 -0.94
N ALA A 15 3.34 8.30 0.00
CA ALA A 15 1.99 7.77 -0.17
C ALA A 15 0.86 8.66 0.38
N SER A 16 1.10 9.93 0.70
CA SER A 16 0.04 10.82 1.20
C SER A 16 -0.98 11.22 0.12
N LYS A 17 -0.60 11.17 -1.17
CA LYS A 17 -1.47 11.52 -2.31
C LYS A 17 -0.97 10.93 -3.62
N GLY A 18 -1.80 11.05 -4.67
CA GLY A 18 -1.45 10.66 -6.04
C GLY A 18 -1.16 9.18 -6.18
N LEU A 19 -0.18 8.84 -7.01
CA LEU A 19 0.16 7.45 -7.34
C LEU A 19 0.56 6.63 -6.12
N GLY A 20 1.36 7.19 -5.19
CA GLY A 20 1.78 6.47 -3.98
C GLY A 20 0.58 6.05 -3.12
N ARG A 21 -0.44 6.91 -3.02
CA ARG A 21 -1.69 6.59 -2.33
C ARG A 21 -2.48 5.51 -3.07
N GLY A 22 -2.59 5.62 -4.40
CA GLY A 22 -3.28 4.61 -5.21
C GLY A 22 -2.63 3.22 -5.10
N CYS A 23 -1.30 3.15 -5.11
CA CYS A 23 -0.57 1.90 -4.89
C CYS A 23 -0.84 1.31 -3.51
N ALA A 24 -0.84 2.14 -2.46
CA ALA A 24 -1.15 1.71 -1.11
C ALA A 24 -2.60 1.19 -0.96
N GLU A 25 -3.57 1.88 -1.56
CA GLU A 25 -4.98 1.48 -1.57
C GLU A 25 -5.17 0.13 -2.28
N ALA A 26 -4.49 -0.07 -3.43
CA ALA A 26 -4.53 -1.34 -4.15
C ALA A 26 -3.90 -2.50 -3.32
N LEU A 27 -2.76 -2.27 -2.67
CA LEU A 27 -2.13 -3.27 -1.81
C LEU A 27 -3.02 -3.62 -0.61
N ALA A 28 -3.62 -2.61 0.03
CA ALA A 28 -4.54 -2.82 1.14
C ALA A 28 -5.79 -3.62 0.72
N ALA A 29 -6.32 -3.37 -0.48
CA ALA A 29 -7.46 -4.14 -1.03
C ALA A 29 -7.14 -5.64 -1.20
N GLU A 30 -5.87 -5.99 -1.42
CA GLU A 30 -5.39 -7.37 -1.51
C GLU A 30 -5.08 -8.00 -0.13
N GLY A 31 -5.30 -7.26 0.96
CA GLY A 31 -5.09 -7.74 2.34
C GLY A 31 -3.65 -7.57 2.84
N VAL A 32 -2.86 -6.70 2.21
CA VAL A 32 -1.52 -6.35 2.68
C VAL A 32 -1.64 -5.35 3.84
N GLN A 33 -0.84 -5.54 4.89
CA GLN A 33 -0.64 -4.54 5.95
C GLN A 33 0.31 -3.45 5.44
N VAL A 34 -0.22 -2.25 5.20
CA VAL A 34 0.55 -1.17 4.57
C VAL A 34 0.98 -0.12 5.60
N THR A 35 2.29 0.17 5.64
CA THR A 35 2.85 1.33 6.33
C THR A 35 3.12 2.45 5.32
N LEU A 36 2.56 3.62 5.57
CA LEU A 36 2.73 4.79 4.71
C LEU A 36 3.76 5.75 5.32
N VAL A 37 4.65 6.26 4.47
CA VAL A 37 5.57 7.34 4.86
C VAL A 37 5.40 8.51 3.91
N ALA A 38 5.23 9.70 4.47
CA ALA A 38 5.21 10.97 3.76
C ALA A 38 5.83 12.06 4.64
N ARG A 39 6.26 13.15 4.01
CA ARG A 39 6.81 14.31 4.72
C ARG A 39 5.70 15.24 5.25
N HIS A 40 4.55 15.24 4.58
CA HIS A 40 3.38 16.08 4.82
C HIS A 40 2.12 15.33 4.41
#